data_AF-A0A7G9SAF1-F1
#
_entry.id   AF-A0A7G9SAF1-F1
#
_cell.length_a   1.000
_cell.length_b   1.000
_cell.length_c   1.000
_cell.angle_alpha   90.00
_cell.angle_beta   90.00
_cell.angle_gamma   90.00
#
_symmetry.space_group_name_H-M   'P 1'
#
loop_
_entity.id
_entity.type
_entity.pdbx_description
1 polymer ?
#
loop_
_entity_poly.entity_id
_entity_poly.type
_entity_poly.pdbx_seq_one_letter_code
_entity_poly.pdbx_strand_id
1 'polypeptide(L)'
;MFRKPLLLSVATALLGPSAALASDLTSFTTVTNTDVASFGIGYMRDTGTGTLNVSGVSGGVTAAYLFWHGPTNSTSPTANASVTFAGTDILGTNIGFSSDNFWGYSNSQSYRADVTSLFTGNGSYSLTNFTDASANVNGASLIIFYSDGNDANNQDVVLFNGNDANFENSYDALNWNAVLNGINYSGGAASMTLHVSDGQNFSSFDDGTLLLNGSPLASGGLFQGTACRWARVRMSGTADCGILRHTISPASLSKATIT
;
A
#
# COMPACT_ATOMS: atom_id res chain seq x y z
N MET A 1 63.58 -29.89 -7.88
CA MET A 1 62.93 -28.59 -8.12
C MET A 1 61.69 -28.85 -8.98
N PHE A 2 60.55 -29.22 -8.39
CA PHE A 2 59.32 -29.56 -9.11
C PHE A 2 58.24 -28.53 -8.75
N ARG A 3 57.84 -27.71 -9.73
CA ARG A 3 56.73 -26.75 -9.60
C ARG A 3 55.42 -27.50 -9.89
N LYS A 4 54.53 -27.57 -8.90
CA LYS A 4 53.14 -28.02 -9.08
C LYS A 4 52.29 -26.88 -9.67
N PRO A 5 51.40 -27.13 -10.64
CA PRO A 5 50.50 -26.11 -11.16
C PRO A 5 49.36 -25.85 -10.18
N LEU A 6 49.01 -24.58 -9.99
CA LEU A 6 47.88 -24.12 -9.21
C LEU A 6 46.63 -24.13 -10.12
N LEU A 7 45.68 -25.01 -9.86
CA LEU A 7 44.37 -25.00 -10.51
C LEU A 7 43.51 -23.92 -9.86
N LEU A 8 43.22 -22.87 -10.63
CA LEU A 8 42.30 -21.80 -10.24
C LEU A 8 40.87 -22.31 -10.46
N SER A 9 40.17 -22.65 -9.38
CA SER A 9 38.74 -22.99 -9.43
C SER A 9 37.92 -21.71 -9.52
N VAL A 10 37.20 -21.54 -10.63
CA VAL A 10 36.18 -20.50 -10.79
C VAL A 10 34.93 -20.97 -10.05
N ALA A 11 34.62 -20.32 -8.92
CA ALA A 11 33.36 -20.54 -8.21
C ALA A 11 32.23 -19.83 -8.99
N THR A 12 31.38 -20.61 -9.64
CA THR A 12 30.14 -20.10 -10.24
C THR A 12 29.13 -19.86 -9.12
N ALA A 13 28.83 -18.59 -8.83
CA ALA A 13 27.75 -18.25 -7.91
C ALA A 13 26.41 -18.62 -8.57
N LEU A 14 25.77 -19.69 -8.08
CA LEU A 14 24.38 -20.02 -8.40
C LEU A 14 23.50 -18.95 -7.74
N LEU A 15 23.04 -17.98 -8.53
CA LEU A 15 21.89 -17.16 -8.18
C LEU A 15 20.67 -18.08 -8.20
N GLY A 16 20.29 -18.57 -7.01
CA GLY A 16 19.01 -19.25 -6.84
C GLY A 16 17.87 -18.29 -7.14
N PRO A 17 16.70 -18.79 -7.58
CA PRO A 17 15.52 -17.96 -7.70
C PRO A 17 15.24 -17.32 -6.33
N SER A 18 15.19 -16.00 -6.28
CA SER A 18 14.57 -15.28 -5.17
C SER A 18 13.13 -15.76 -5.10
N ALA A 19 12.82 -16.58 -4.08
CA ALA A 19 11.44 -16.94 -3.80
C ALA A 19 10.69 -15.63 -3.58
N ALA A 20 9.70 -15.34 -4.44
CA ALA A 20 8.71 -14.32 -4.15
C ALA A 20 7.98 -14.80 -2.88
N LEU A 21 8.34 -14.22 -1.74
CA LEU A 21 7.64 -14.49 -0.51
C LEU A 21 6.30 -13.77 -0.59
N ALA A 22 5.24 -14.55 -0.41
CA ALA A 22 4.02 -14.09 0.24
C ALA A 22 4.36 -13.05 1.31
N SER A 23 3.77 -11.86 1.23
CA SER A 23 4.02 -10.82 2.23
C SER A 23 2.70 -10.40 2.85
N ASP A 24 2.38 -11.03 3.98
CA ASP A 24 1.48 -10.47 4.99
C ASP A 24 1.84 -8.99 5.23
N LEU A 25 0.89 -8.20 5.76
CA LEU A 25 1.19 -6.82 6.16
C LEU A 25 2.37 -6.79 7.13
N THR A 26 3.43 -6.06 6.77
CA THR A 26 4.64 -5.90 7.57
C THR A 26 4.74 -4.49 8.15
N SER A 27 5.33 -4.38 9.34
CA SER A 27 5.66 -3.06 9.92
C SER A 27 6.73 -2.39 9.07
N PHE A 28 6.49 -1.14 8.69
CA PHE A 28 7.42 -0.37 7.88
C PHE A 28 8.11 0.73 8.68
N THR A 29 7.34 1.62 9.30
CA THR A 29 7.90 2.72 10.07
C THR A 29 6.97 3.16 11.18
N THR A 30 7.53 3.83 12.17
CA THR A 30 6.80 4.60 13.18
C THR A 30 7.30 6.03 13.13
N VAL A 31 6.40 6.98 12.96
CA VAL A 31 6.69 8.41 13.00
C VAL A 31 5.99 8.98 14.21
N THR A 32 6.76 9.39 15.20
CA THR A 32 6.24 9.93 16.47
C THR A 32 6.15 11.45 16.42
N ASN A 33 5.22 12.01 17.18
CA ASN A 33 5.07 13.47 17.33
C ASN A 33 5.02 14.20 15.98
N THR A 34 4.09 13.78 15.11
CA THR A 34 3.97 14.28 13.74
C THR A 34 2.52 14.62 13.40
N ASP A 35 2.34 15.53 12.45
CA ASP A 35 1.12 15.60 11.65
C ASP A 35 1.18 14.57 10.52
N VAL A 36 0.02 14.13 10.04
CA VAL A 36 -0.07 13.27 8.85
C VAL A 36 -1.17 13.76 7.92
N ALA A 37 -0.86 13.76 6.63
CA ALA A 37 -1.84 13.89 5.57
C ALA A 37 -1.72 12.69 4.63
N SER A 38 -2.84 12.28 4.07
CA SER A 38 -2.88 11.20 3.09
C SER A 38 -3.74 11.62 1.91
N PHE A 39 -3.32 11.22 0.72
CA PHE A 39 -3.98 11.50 -0.55
C PHE A 39 -3.97 10.24 -1.37
N GLY A 40 -4.95 10.08 -2.26
CA GLY A 40 -4.95 8.93 -3.15
C GLY A 40 -5.70 9.19 -4.44
N ILE A 41 -5.48 8.29 -5.40
CA ILE A 41 -6.15 8.26 -6.69
C ILE A 41 -6.32 6.80 -7.11
N GLY A 42 -7.53 6.44 -7.53
CA GLY A 42 -7.83 5.15 -8.18
C GLY A 42 -8.08 5.36 -9.68
N TYR A 43 -8.65 4.34 -10.34
CA TYR A 43 -8.95 4.36 -11.79
C TYR A 43 -7.75 4.64 -12.69
N MET A 44 -6.54 4.28 -12.25
CA MET A 44 -5.33 4.41 -13.08
C MET A 44 -5.17 3.24 -14.06
N ARG A 45 -6.05 2.24 -13.98
CA ARG A 45 -6.05 1.08 -14.87
C ARG A 45 -6.24 1.51 -16.32
N ASP A 46 -5.54 0.85 -17.23
CA ASP A 46 -5.52 1.05 -18.68
C ASP A 46 -5.02 2.43 -19.16
N THR A 47 -4.88 3.39 -18.25
CA THR A 47 -4.41 4.75 -18.53
C THR A 47 -3.00 4.99 -18.00
N GLY A 48 -2.63 4.34 -16.89
CA GLY A 48 -1.32 4.47 -16.23
C GLY A 48 -0.99 5.89 -15.76
N THR A 49 -2.00 6.75 -15.68
CA THR A 49 -1.83 8.17 -15.40
C THR A 49 -2.83 8.67 -14.38
N GLY A 50 -2.47 9.73 -13.66
CA GLY A 50 -3.29 10.30 -12.60
C GLY A 50 -2.74 11.62 -12.09
N THR A 51 -3.47 12.26 -11.19
CA THR A 51 -3.01 13.45 -10.47
C THR A 51 -3.43 13.37 -9.01
N LEU A 52 -2.44 13.44 -8.12
CA LEU A 52 -2.69 13.61 -6.69
C LEU A 52 -2.81 15.11 -6.41
N ASN A 53 -3.94 15.52 -5.83
CA ASN A 53 -4.17 16.89 -5.40
C ASN A 53 -3.94 16.99 -3.89
N VAL A 54 -2.85 17.64 -3.51
CA VAL A 54 -2.39 17.79 -2.13
C VAL A 54 -2.81 19.15 -1.60
N SER A 55 -3.46 19.15 -0.43
CA SER A 55 -3.84 20.36 0.29
C SER A 55 -3.78 20.13 1.80
N GLY A 56 -3.66 21.18 2.60
CA GLY A 56 -3.69 21.08 4.07
C GLY A 56 -2.36 20.70 4.71
N VAL A 57 -1.31 20.44 3.93
CA VAL A 57 0.06 20.26 4.46
C VAL A 57 0.67 21.64 4.72
N SER A 58 1.10 21.88 5.94
CA SER A 58 1.77 23.12 6.37
C SER A 58 3.07 22.83 7.08
N GLY A 59 4.00 23.79 7.09
CA GLY A 59 5.28 23.62 7.77
C GLY A 59 6.24 22.63 7.09
N GLY A 60 7.10 22.01 7.88
CA GLY A 60 8.21 21.18 7.38
C GLY A 60 7.80 19.73 7.16
N VAL A 61 7.98 19.23 5.94
CA VAL A 61 7.79 17.80 5.63
C VAL A 61 9.00 17.00 6.12
N THR A 62 8.73 15.94 6.87
CA THR A 62 9.75 15.03 7.40
C THR A 62 9.85 13.74 6.59
N ALA A 63 8.74 13.29 6.01
CA ALA A 63 8.72 12.17 5.08
C ALA A 63 7.49 12.23 4.15
N ALA A 64 7.63 11.74 2.92
CA ALA A 64 6.54 11.51 2.00
C ALA A 64 6.73 10.18 1.27
N TYR A 65 5.74 9.29 1.37
CA TYR A 65 5.78 7.95 0.78
C TYR A 65 4.66 7.77 -0.23
N LEU A 66 5.05 7.44 -1.47
CA LEU A 66 4.13 7.03 -2.52
C LEU A 66 3.96 5.51 -2.50
N PHE A 67 2.73 5.05 -2.58
CA PHE A 67 2.35 3.64 -2.70
C PHE A 67 1.54 3.46 -3.97
N TRP A 68 1.70 2.33 -4.66
CA TRP A 68 0.85 1.95 -5.78
C TRP A 68 0.73 0.44 -5.89
N HIS A 69 -0.31 0.00 -6.56
CA HIS A 69 -0.60 -1.42 -6.71
C HIS A 69 -1.44 -1.70 -7.95
N GLY A 70 -1.22 -2.87 -8.52
CA GLY A 70 -2.17 -3.47 -9.45
C GLY A 70 -1.78 -4.88 -9.87
N PRO A 71 -2.66 -5.52 -10.65
CA PRO A 71 -2.39 -6.82 -11.21
C PRO A 71 -1.22 -6.81 -12.21
N THR A 72 -0.58 -7.97 -12.31
CA THR A 72 0.55 -8.21 -13.20
C THR A 72 0.64 -9.68 -13.64
N ASN A 73 1.16 -9.89 -14.84
CA ASN A 73 1.50 -11.19 -15.41
C ASN A 73 2.97 -11.58 -15.15
N SER A 74 3.66 -10.85 -14.27
CA SER A 74 5.06 -11.04 -13.94
C SER A 74 5.23 -11.43 -12.47
N THR A 75 6.19 -12.30 -12.19
CA THR A 75 6.67 -12.57 -10.82
C THR A 75 7.92 -11.76 -10.49
N SER A 76 8.39 -10.91 -11.42
CA SER A 76 9.52 -10.03 -11.14
C SER A 76 9.10 -8.94 -10.15
N PRO A 77 9.82 -8.73 -9.05
CA PRO A 77 9.55 -7.65 -8.10
C PRO A 77 9.82 -6.26 -8.69
N THR A 78 10.34 -6.16 -9.92
CA THR A 78 10.59 -4.90 -10.61
C THR A 78 9.63 -4.67 -11.78
N ALA A 79 8.60 -5.51 -11.95
CA ALA A 79 7.73 -5.47 -13.13
C ALA A 79 7.17 -4.08 -13.40
N ASN A 80 6.69 -3.41 -12.35
CA ASN A 80 6.15 -2.05 -12.40
C ASN A 80 6.71 -1.18 -11.26
N ALA A 81 8.00 -1.37 -10.97
CA ALA A 81 8.70 -0.60 -9.94
C ALA A 81 9.09 0.79 -10.42
N SER A 82 9.28 0.98 -11.72
CA SER A 82 9.70 2.26 -12.30
C SER A 82 8.47 3.04 -12.77
N VAL A 83 8.15 4.13 -12.07
CA VAL A 83 7.02 5.02 -12.39
C VAL A 83 7.50 6.47 -12.33
N THR A 84 6.67 7.42 -12.75
CA THR A 84 7.03 8.84 -12.71
C THR A 84 6.12 9.60 -11.75
N PHE A 85 6.72 10.33 -10.82
CA PHE A 85 6.06 11.20 -9.85
C PHE A 85 6.52 12.64 -10.05
N ALA A 86 5.57 13.55 -10.28
CA ALA A 86 5.85 14.98 -10.51
C ALA A 86 6.88 15.24 -11.62
N GLY A 87 6.82 14.44 -12.69
CA GLY A 87 7.76 14.52 -13.82
C GLY A 87 9.16 13.94 -13.54
N THR A 88 9.38 13.32 -12.38
CA THR A 88 10.64 12.65 -12.03
C THR A 88 10.43 11.14 -11.99
N ASP A 89 11.30 10.40 -12.66
CA ASP A 89 11.30 8.94 -12.58
C ASP A 89 11.76 8.49 -11.19
N ILE A 90 10.97 7.60 -10.59
CA ILE A 90 11.21 7.03 -9.28
C ILE A 90 11.20 5.51 -9.36
N LEU A 91 11.93 4.89 -8.44
CA LEU A 91 11.99 3.44 -8.29
C LEU A 91 11.33 3.01 -6.99
N GLY A 92 10.27 2.22 -7.11
CA GLY A 92 9.58 1.57 -6.02
C GLY A 92 10.30 0.35 -5.49
N THR A 93 10.21 0.15 -4.19
CA THR A 93 10.46 -1.13 -3.55
C THR A 93 9.18 -1.94 -3.61
N ASN A 94 9.22 -3.15 -4.16
CA ASN A 94 8.10 -4.08 -4.04
C ASN A 94 7.89 -4.43 -2.56
N ILE A 95 6.66 -4.33 -2.10
CA ILE A 95 6.25 -4.54 -0.71
C ILE A 95 5.28 -5.71 -0.57
N GLY A 96 4.99 -6.45 -1.64
CA GLY A 96 4.16 -7.64 -1.53
C GLY A 96 3.62 -8.15 -2.86
N PHE A 97 3.31 -9.45 -2.85
CA PHE A 97 2.62 -10.19 -3.89
C PHE A 97 1.30 -10.70 -3.33
N SER A 98 0.27 -10.70 -4.16
CA SER A 98 -1.04 -11.25 -3.84
C SER A 98 -1.73 -11.71 -5.10
N SER A 99 -2.99 -12.15 -5.01
CA SER A 99 -3.79 -12.52 -6.16
C SER A 99 -4.11 -11.32 -7.08
N ASP A 100 -4.61 -11.61 -8.27
CA ASP A 100 -4.86 -10.65 -9.35
C ASP A 100 -6.10 -9.77 -9.18
N ASN A 101 -6.85 -9.98 -8.10
CA ASN A 101 -8.12 -9.34 -7.79
C ASN A 101 -9.18 -9.51 -8.89
N PHE A 102 -9.25 -10.70 -9.51
CA PHE A 102 -10.27 -11.04 -10.51
C PHE A 102 -10.19 -10.25 -11.83
N TRP A 103 -9.01 -9.76 -12.18
CA TRP A 103 -8.77 -9.06 -13.44
C TRP A 103 -8.22 -9.93 -14.57
N GLY A 104 -8.03 -11.23 -14.33
CA GLY A 104 -7.49 -12.19 -15.29
C GLY A 104 -5.98 -12.11 -15.46
N TYR A 105 -5.26 -11.65 -14.44
CA TYR A 105 -3.79 -11.62 -14.43
C TYR A 105 -3.25 -12.76 -13.57
N SER A 106 -1.93 -12.98 -13.60
CA SER A 106 -1.28 -14.03 -12.81
C SER A 106 -1.23 -13.72 -11.31
N ASN A 107 -1.01 -12.46 -10.94
CA ASN A 107 -0.92 -11.99 -9.54
C ASN A 107 -1.15 -10.47 -9.48
N SER A 108 -1.00 -9.87 -8.31
CA SER A 108 -0.82 -8.43 -8.12
C SER A 108 0.42 -8.11 -7.31
N GLN A 109 0.94 -6.90 -7.49
CA GLN A 109 2.09 -6.40 -6.77
C GLN A 109 1.82 -5.01 -6.21
N SER A 110 2.29 -4.79 -4.99
CA SER A 110 2.30 -3.47 -4.32
C SER A 110 3.72 -2.93 -4.26
N TYR A 111 3.84 -1.60 -4.32
CA TYR A 111 5.12 -0.91 -4.29
C TYR A 111 5.06 0.31 -3.37
N ARG A 112 6.23 0.71 -2.87
CA ARG A 112 6.44 1.93 -2.09
C ARG A 112 7.70 2.66 -2.57
N ALA A 113 7.63 3.98 -2.68
CA ALA A 113 8.79 4.85 -2.89
C ALA A 113 8.82 5.99 -1.87
N ASP A 114 10.02 6.38 -1.45
CA ASP A 114 10.25 7.63 -0.73
C ASP A 114 10.35 8.77 -1.74
N VAL A 115 9.41 9.71 -1.66
CA VAL A 115 9.32 10.88 -2.54
C VAL A 115 9.50 12.18 -1.76
N THR A 116 10.08 12.11 -0.56
CA THR A 116 10.27 13.26 0.34
C THR A 116 11.01 14.41 -0.36
N SER A 117 12.08 14.10 -1.10
CA SER A 117 12.88 15.10 -1.83
C SER A 117 12.18 15.70 -3.05
N LEU A 118 11.09 15.07 -3.53
CA LEU A 118 10.29 15.51 -4.67
C LEU A 118 9.03 16.26 -4.23
N PHE A 119 8.70 16.23 -2.94
CA PHE A 119 7.55 16.92 -2.40
C PHE A 119 7.87 18.41 -2.21
N THR A 120 7.10 19.28 -2.87
CA THR A 120 7.32 20.73 -2.90
C THR A 120 6.24 21.54 -2.17
N GLY A 121 5.28 20.86 -1.54
CA GLY A 121 4.17 21.47 -0.81
C GLY A 121 2.79 21.09 -1.36
N ASN A 122 1.78 21.87 -1.01
CA ASN A 122 0.43 21.71 -1.56
C ASN A 122 0.42 21.98 -3.07
N GLY A 123 -0.35 21.21 -3.82
CA GLY A 123 -0.41 21.31 -5.28
C GLY A 123 -0.81 20.01 -5.95
N SER A 124 -0.69 20.01 -7.28
CA SER A 124 -1.00 18.84 -8.11
C SER A 124 0.28 18.11 -8.49
N TYR A 125 0.34 16.82 -8.20
CA TYR A 125 1.45 15.93 -8.51
C TYR A 125 1.01 14.96 -9.60
N SER A 126 1.61 15.07 -10.79
CA SER A 126 1.32 14.18 -11.91
C SER A 126 1.90 12.79 -11.66
N LEU A 127 1.11 11.78 -12.00
CA LEU A 127 1.50 10.37 -11.98
C LEU A 127 1.47 9.86 -13.41
N THR A 128 2.56 9.27 -13.90
CA THR A 128 2.63 8.63 -15.22
C THR A 128 3.45 7.35 -15.17
N ASN A 129 3.36 6.53 -16.22
CA ASN A 129 4.08 5.25 -16.35
C ASN A 129 3.68 4.20 -15.31
N PHE A 130 2.43 4.22 -14.83
CA PHE A 130 1.92 3.21 -13.89
C PHE A 130 1.35 1.96 -14.60
N THR A 131 1.47 1.86 -15.91
CA THR A 131 1.07 0.69 -16.70
C THR A 131 2.21 0.31 -17.63
N ASP A 132 2.42 -0.99 -17.80
CA ASP A 132 3.33 -1.56 -18.80
C ASP A 132 2.73 -2.82 -19.43
N ALA A 133 3.47 -3.50 -20.30
CA ALA A 133 2.99 -4.70 -20.99
C ALA A 133 2.63 -5.87 -20.04
N SER A 134 3.17 -5.86 -18.83
CA SER A 134 3.05 -6.89 -17.81
C SER A 134 2.24 -6.45 -16.59
N ALA A 135 1.97 -5.16 -16.38
CA ALA A 135 1.31 -4.66 -15.19
C ALA A 135 0.32 -3.53 -15.47
N ASN A 136 -0.76 -3.48 -14.69
CA ASN A 136 -1.86 -2.55 -14.90
C ASN A 136 -2.33 -1.96 -13.57
N VAL A 137 -1.69 -0.89 -13.10
CA VAL A 137 -1.95 -0.30 -11.77
C VAL A 137 -3.38 0.19 -11.65
N ASN A 138 -4.00 -0.12 -10.53
CA ASN A 138 -5.33 0.36 -10.22
C ASN A 138 -5.34 1.78 -9.63
N GLY A 139 -4.34 2.09 -8.81
CA GLY A 139 -4.27 3.35 -8.09
C GLY A 139 -2.98 3.54 -7.31
N ALA A 140 -2.85 4.74 -6.75
CA ALA A 140 -1.73 5.17 -5.93
C ALA A 140 -2.19 6.00 -4.74
N SER A 141 -1.39 6.00 -3.67
CA SER A 141 -1.61 6.85 -2.50
C SER A 141 -0.31 7.49 -2.02
N LEU A 142 -0.40 8.72 -1.52
CA LEU A 142 0.71 9.48 -0.96
C LEU A 142 0.41 9.75 0.51
N ILE A 143 1.31 9.32 1.39
CA ILE A 143 1.27 9.60 2.84
C ILE A 143 2.40 10.57 3.15
N ILE A 144 2.06 11.69 3.78
CA ILE A 144 2.99 12.77 4.11
C ILE A 144 2.98 12.98 5.61
N PHE A 145 4.17 12.95 6.19
CA PHE A 145 4.45 13.32 7.57
C PHE A 145 5.07 14.70 7.60
N TYR A 146 4.56 15.57 8.46
CA TYR A 146 4.99 16.95 8.55
C TYR A 146 4.85 17.48 9.97
N SER A 147 5.36 18.69 10.19
CA SER A 147 5.13 19.45 11.42
C SER A 147 4.59 20.83 11.07
N ASP A 148 3.38 21.13 11.52
CA ASP A 148 2.73 22.44 11.39
C ASP A 148 3.20 23.47 12.44
N GLY A 149 4.04 23.04 13.39
CA GLY A 149 4.57 23.84 14.50
C GLY A 149 3.70 23.86 15.76
N ASN A 150 2.62 23.08 15.80
CA ASN A 150 1.73 22.94 16.94
C ASN A 150 1.83 21.55 17.57
N ASP A 151 2.64 21.37 18.62
CA ASP A 151 2.75 20.03 19.23
C ASP A 151 1.46 19.49 19.87
N ALA A 152 0.41 20.32 20.02
CA ALA A 152 -0.84 19.92 20.67
C ALA A 152 -1.77 19.05 19.80
N ASN A 153 -1.57 19.00 18.48
CA ASN A 153 -2.33 18.14 17.56
C ASN A 153 -1.51 16.99 16.95
N ASN A 154 -0.22 16.88 17.31
CA ASN A 154 0.64 15.80 16.87
C ASN A 154 0.13 14.42 17.33
N GLN A 155 0.49 13.41 16.56
CA GLN A 155 0.17 12.01 16.83
C GLN A 155 1.37 11.11 16.54
N ASP A 156 1.30 9.88 17.06
CA ASP A 156 2.22 8.81 16.71
C ASP A 156 1.56 7.93 15.64
N VAL A 157 2.23 7.74 14.52
CA VAL A 157 1.71 6.94 13.39
C VAL A 157 2.60 5.72 13.18
N VAL A 158 2.01 4.54 13.30
CA VAL A 158 2.62 3.28 12.92
C VAL A 158 2.09 2.89 11.54
N LEU A 159 2.98 2.74 10.57
CA LEU A 159 2.64 2.41 9.19
C LEU A 159 3.04 0.98 8.87
N PHE A 160 2.06 0.20 8.41
CA PHE A 160 2.25 -1.15 7.88
C PHE A 160 2.03 -1.12 6.36
N ASN A 161 2.68 -2.02 5.64
CA ASN A 161 2.43 -2.19 4.21
C ASN A 161 2.65 -3.65 3.77
N GLY A 162 2.06 -3.98 2.64
CA GLY A 162 2.01 -5.34 2.13
C GLY A 162 1.17 -5.43 0.86
N ASN A 163 0.84 -6.64 0.47
CA ASN A 163 -0.20 -6.93 -0.49
C ASN A 163 -0.96 -8.17 -0.01
N ASP A 164 -2.28 -8.12 -0.03
CA ASP A 164 -3.13 -9.15 0.57
C ASP A 164 -4.46 -9.25 -0.17
N ALA A 165 -4.93 -10.47 -0.39
CA ALA A 165 -6.19 -10.76 -1.06
C ALA A 165 -7.17 -11.41 -0.09
N ASN A 166 -8.42 -11.01 -0.22
CA ASN A 166 -9.48 -11.49 0.65
C ASN A 166 -10.06 -12.86 0.21
N PHE A 167 -9.36 -13.59 -0.67
CA PHE A 167 -9.78 -14.87 -1.24
C PHE A 167 -8.59 -15.81 -1.40
N GLU A 168 -8.87 -17.11 -1.46
CA GLU A 168 -7.84 -18.15 -1.49
C GLU A 168 -6.96 -18.03 -2.74
N ASN A 169 -5.64 -18.01 -2.53
CA ASN A 169 -4.64 -18.03 -3.57
C ASN A 169 -3.31 -18.59 -3.00
N SER A 170 -2.27 -18.70 -3.82
CA SER A 170 -0.98 -19.28 -3.43
C SER A 170 0.03 -18.27 -2.85
N TYR A 171 -0.33 -16.99 -2.76
CA TYR A 171 0.56 -15.89 -2.38
C TYR A 171 0.30 -15.32 -0.99
N ASP A 172 -0.85 -15.54 -0.37
CA ASP A 172 -1.16 -15.04 0.98
C ASP A 172 -2.19 -15.92 1.68
N ALA A 173 -2.48 -15.59 2.94
CA ALA A 173 -3.48 -16.30 3.72
C ALA A 173 -4.90 -15.95 3.26
N LEU A 174 -5.84 -16.89 3.39
CA LEU A 174 -7.24 -16.62 3.07
C LEU A 174 -7.82 -15.52 3.97
N ASN A 175 -8.48 -14.55 3.32
CA ASN A 175 -9.04 -13.32 3.88
C ASN A 175 -7.95 -12.34 4.28
N TRP A 176 -8.31 -11.05 4.31
CA TRP A 176 -7.44 -10.06 4.94
C TRP A 176 -7.27 -10.39 6.42
N ASN A 177 -6.07 -10.85 6.76
CA ASN A 177 -5.74 -11.25 8.11
C ASN A 177 -4.34 -10.77 8.46
N ALA A 178 -4.25 -9.81 9.37
CA ALA A 178 -2.98 -9.22 9.75
C ALA A 178 -2.85 -9.11 11.26
N VAL A 179 -1.64 -9.38 11.75
CA VAL A 179 -1.24 -9.10 13.13
C VAL A 179 -0.43 -7.80 13.16
N LEU A 180 -0.97 -6.75 13.79
CA LEU A 180 -0.29 -5.44 13.84
C LEU A 180 0.66 -5.35 15.04
N ASN A 181 1.81 -6.00 14.92
CA ASN A 181 2.81 -6.03 15.98
C ASN A 181 3.58 -4.71 16.12
N GLY A 182 4.10 -4.43 17.33
CA GLY A 182 4.98 -3.30 17.59
C GLY A 182 4.27 -1.97 17.86
N ILE A 183 2.95 -1.98 18.02
CA ILE A 183 2.18 -0.81 18.45
C ILE A 183 2.27 -0.67 19.98
N ASN A 184 3.11 0.24 20.45
CA ASN A 184 3.25 0.56 21.87
C ASN A 184 2.16 1.55 22.32
N TYR A 185 0.92 1.08 22.41
CA TYR A 185 -0.22 1.90 22.80
C TYR A 185 -0.28 2.11 24.32
N SER A 186 -0.15 3.36 24.77
CA SER A 186 -0.18 3.74 26.19
C SER A 186 -1.50 4.41 26.62
N GLY A 187 -2.37 4.75 25.68
CA GLY A 187 -3.68 5.39 25.92
C GLY A 187 -4.01 6.47 24.87
N GLY A 188 -5.20 7.07 24.99
CA GLY A 188 -5.66 8.17 24.11
C GLY A 188 -6.68 7.74 23.05
N ALA A 189 -6.88 8.57 22.03
CA ALA A 189 -7.69 8.20 20.88
C ALA A 189 -6.79 7.51 19.84
N ALA A 190 -7.25 6.38 19.31
CA ALA A 190 -6.61 5.70 18.19
C ALA A 190 -7.55 5.71 16.98
N SER A 191 -6.97 5.72 15.78
CA SER A 191 -7.69 5.54 14.54
C SER A 191 -6.89 4.69 13.59
N MET A 192 -7.58 3.88 12.79
CA MET A 192 -6.99 3.13 11.71
C MET A 192 -7.40 3.75 10.38
N THR A 193 -6.43 3.87 9.47
CA THR A 193 -6.63 4.23 8.08
C THR A 193 -6.05 3.11 7.24
N LEU A 194 -6.86 2.54 6.36
CA LEU A 194 -6.42 1.52 5.41
C LEU A 194 -6.14 2.22 4.06
N HIS A 195 -5.16 1.71 3.30
CA HIS A 195 -4.83 2.13 1.93
C HIS A 195 -4.91 0.89 1.02
N VAL A 196 -5.79 0.91 0.01
CA VAL A 196 -6.30 -0.21 -0.77
C VAL A 196 -6.63 0.38 -2.14
N SER A 197 -6.27 -0.37 -3.16
CA SER A 197 -6.11 0.11 -4.53
C SER A 197 -6.91 -0.67 -5.55
N ASP A 198 -7.52 -1.84 -5.28
CA ASP A 198 -8.39 -2.61 -6.23
C ASP A 198 -9.86 -2.98 -5.83
N GLY A 199 -10.86 -2.53 -6.61
CA GLY A 199 -12.12 -2.02 -6.06
C GLY A 199 -13.23 -1.80 -7.03
N GLN A 200 -14.23 -2.62 -6.79
CA GLN A 200 -15.23 -3.10 -7.68
C GLN A 200 -16.52 -3.21 -6.85
N ASN A 201 -17.66 -2.92 -7.44
CA ASN A 201 -18.92 -3.10 -6.75
C ASN A 201 -19.52 -4.39 -7.27
N PHE A 202 -19.48 -5.45 -6.46
CA PHE A 202 -20.18 -6.69 -6.77
C PHE A 202 -21.54 -6.75 -6.06
N SER A 203 -21.68 -6.09 -4.89
CA SER A 203 -22.98 -5.82 -4.24
C SER A 203 -22.84 -4.82 -3.09
N SER A 204 -23.95 -4.40 -2.47
CA SER A 204 -23.90 -3.60 -1.23
C SER A 204 -23.40 -4.33 0.02
N PHE A 205 -23.07 -5.62 -0.09
CA PHE A 205 -22.69 -6.50 1.03
C PHE A 205 -21.42 -7.29 0.78
N ASP A 206 -20.74 -7.03 -0.33
CA ASP A 206 -19.60 -7.82 -0.75
C ASP A 206 -18.46 -7.73 0.27
N ASP A 207 -18.16 -6.57 0.87
CA ASP A 207 -16.98 -6.41 1.75
C ASP A 207 -17.07 -6.97 3.19
N GLY A 208 -18.10 -7.77 3.49
CA GLY A 208 -18.15 -8.54 4.73
C GLY A 208 -18.13 -7.67 5.99
N THR A 209 -17.26 -8.01 6.96
CA THR A 209 -17.06 -7.22 8.19
C THR A 209 -15.58 -7.06 8.47
N LEU A 210 -15.15 -5.81 8.67
CA LEU A 210 -13.83 -5.47 9.19
C LEU A 210 -13.85 -5.61 10.71
N LEU A 211 -12.93 -6.39 11.25
CA LEU A 211 -12.76 -6.67 12.66
C LEU A 211 -11.40 -6.14 13.13
N LEU A 212 -11.35 -5.59 14.35
CA LEU A 212 -10.13 -5.31 15.10
C LEU A 212 -10.21 -6.04 16.44
N ASN A 213 -9.27 -6.94 16.70
CA ASN A 213 -9.25 -7.82 17.88
C ASN A 213 -10.58 -8.54 18.08
N GLY A 214 -11.18 -9.02 16.97
CA GLY A 214 -12.48 -9.67 16.94
C GLY A 214 -13.69 -8.75 17.09
N SER A 215 -13.48 -7.44 17.30
CA SER A 215 -14.57 -6.45 17.42
C SER A 215 -14.90 -5.83 16.07
N PRO A 216 -16.18 -5.76 15.65
CA PRO A 216 -16.57 -5.17 14.39
C PRO A 216 -16.33 -3.66 14.37
N LEU A 217 -15.65 -3.23 13.30
CA LEU A 217 -15.34 -1.85 13.00
C LEU A 217 -16.27 -1.27 11.94
N ALA A 218 -16.55 -2.05 10.89
CA ALA A 218 -17.45 -1.68 9.81
C ALA A 218 -17.92 -2.95 9.07
N SER A 219 -19.06 -2.88 8.38
CA SER A 219 -19.59 -3.99 7.58
C SER A 219 -20.32 -3.53 6.31
N GLY A 220 -20.48 -4.44 5.35
CA GLY A 220 -21.20 -4.21 4.09
C GLY A 220 -20.24 -3.79 2.97
N GLY A 221 -20.73 -3.06 1.97
CA GLY A 221 -19.91 -2.52 0.89
C GLY A 221 -18.98 -1.38 1.36
N LEU A 222 -17.92 -1.73 2.07
CA LEU A 222 -16.90 -0.82 2.62
C LEU A 222 -16.04 -0.17 1.55
N PHE A 223 -15.84 -0.84 0.43
CA PHE A 223 -14.77 -0.54 -0.50
C PHE A 223 -15.22 -0.57 -1.98
N GLN A 224 -16.28 0.15 -2.29
CA GLN A 224 -17.08 -0.02 -3.51
C GLN A 224 -16.52 0.53 -4.83
N GLY A 225 -15.30 1.02 -4.92
CA GLY A 225 -14.85 1.61 -6.18
C GLY A 225 -15.51 2.97 -6.53
N THR A 226 -16.45 3.52 -5.73
CA THR A 226 -17.38 4.60 -6.19
C THR A 226 -17.23 6.02 -5.59
N ALA A 227 -16.54 6.21 -4.46
CA ALA A 227 -16.17 7.54 -3.92
C ALA A 227 -14.86 7.49 -3.11
N CYS A 228 -14.05 8.58 -3.05
CA CYS A 228 -13.05 8.71 -1.98
C CYS A 228 -13.85 8.71 -0.67
N ARG A 229 -13.89 7.58 0.05
CA ARG A 229 -14.64 7.48 1.31
C ARG A 229 -13.70 7.06 2.42
N TRP A 230 -13.82 7.77 3.54
CA TRP A 230 -13.10 7.45 4.76
C TRP A 230 -13.70 6.20 5.41
N ALA A 231 -12.90 5.15 5.61
CA ALA A 231 -13.16 4.16 6.66
C ALA A 231 -12.36 4.57 7.91
N ARG A 232 -12.71 5.72 8.47
CA ARG A 232 -12.08 6.21 9.69
C ARG A 232 -12.92 5.74 10.88
N VAL A 233 -12.46 4.71 11.57
CA VAL A 233 -12.97 4.41 12.90
C VAL A 233 -12.33 5.39 13.87
N ARG A 234 -12.98 6.55 14.07
CA ARG A 234 -12.58 7.56 15.06
C ARG A 234 -13.38 7.37 16.34
N MET A 235 -12.69 7.20 17.46
CA MET A 235 -13.20 7.67 18.74
C MET A 235 -12.99 9.20 18.81
N SER A 236 -13.86 9.95 18.12
CA SER A 236 -13.98 11.44 18.04
C SER A 236 -12.94 12.26 17.21
N GLY A 237 -13.42 13.21 16.38
CA GLY A 237 -12.71 14.45 15.95
C GLY A 237 -12.06 14.61 14.55
N THR A 238 -12.82 15.02 13.52
CA THR A 238 -12.50 15.90 12.32
C THR A 238 -11.53 15.48 11.18
N ALA A 239 -11.94 15.73 9.91
CA ALA A 239 -11.60 15.15 8.58
C ALA A 239 -10.27 15.56 7.88
N ASP A 240 -9.68 14.65 7.09
CA ASP A 240 -8.84 14.93 5.89
C ASP A 240 -8.73 13.70 4.95
N CYS A 241 -8.46 13.92 3.65
CA CYS A 241 -8.93 13.11 2.50
C CYS A 241 -7.94 12.02 1.96
N GLY A 242 -7.87 10.84 2.60
CA GLY A 242 -7.19 9.65 2.06
C GLY A 242 -8.17 8.66 1.39
N ILE A 243 -7.94 8.32 0.12
CA ILE A 243 -8.77 7.32 -0.59
C ILE A 243 -8.54 5.93 -0.01
N LEU A 244 -9.64 5.31 0.42
CA LEU A 244 -10.03 3.99 -0.07
C LEU A 244 -11.27 4.07 -0.93
N ARG A 245 -11.15 3.51 -2.12
CA ARG A 245 -12.13 2.56 -2.64
C ARG A 245 -11.47 1.16 -2.42
N HIS A 246 -12.04 -0.01 -2.77
CA HIS A 246 -11.35 -1.33 -2.98
C HIS A 246 -11.62 -2.69 -2.18
N THR A 247 -12.02 -3.84 -2.83
CA THR A 247 -13.24 -4.77 -2.73
C THR A 247 -13.11 -6.28 -2.37
N ILE A 248 -14.25 -6.97 -2.06
CA ILE A 248 -14.50 -8.45 -1.92
C ILE A 248 -15.47 -9.10 -2.97
N SER A 249 -15.46 -10.43 -3.18
CA SER A 249 -16.26 -11.24 -4.16
C SER A 249 -17.32 -12.18 -3.50
N PRO A 250 -18.42 -12.60 -4.18
CA PRO A 250 -19.69 -13.01 -3.57
C PRO A 250 -19.83 -14.47 -3.07
N ALA A 251 -18.74 -15.23 -2.86
CA ALA A 251 -18.83 -16.66 -2.53
C ALA A 251 -18.47 -17.06 -1.09
N SER A 252 -18.09 -16.12 -0.23
CA SER A 252 -18.01 -16.41 1.22
C SER A 252 -18.24 -15.14 2.01
N LEU A 253 -18.96 -15.25 3.12
CA LEU A 253 -19.04 -14.20 4.14
C LEU A 253 -17.64 -14.05 4.78
N SER A 254 -16.69 -13.45 4.07
CA SER A 254 -15.32 -13.32 4.57
C SER A 254 -15.19 -12.15 5.53
N LYS A 255 -14.43 -12.39 6.61
CA LYS A 255 -14.13 -11.43 7.65
C LYS A 255 -12.75 -10.87 7.38
N ALA A 256 -12.61 -9.56 7.22
CA ALA A 256 -11.30 -8.94 7.36
C ALA A 256 -10.99 -8.90 8.87
N THR A 257 -9.96 -9.61 9.31
CA THR A 257 -9.60 -9.68 10.73
C THR A 257 -8.25 -9.04 10.94
N ILE A 258 -8.21 -7.98 11.73
CA ILE A 258 -6.96 -7.41 12.23
C ILE A 258 -6.85 -7.81 13.69
N THR A 259 -5.76 -8.47 14.06
CA THR A 259 -5.47 -8.93 15.43
C THR A 259 -4.24 -8.27 16.03
#